data_AF-A0A1I4NY97-F1
#
_entry.id   AF-A0A1I4NY97-F1
#
_cell.length_a   1.000
_cell.length_b   1.000
_cell.length_c   1.000
_cell.angle_alpha   90.00
_cell.angle_beta   90.00
_cell.angle_gamma   90.00
#
_symmetry.space_group_name_H-M   'P 1'
#
loop_
_entity.id
_entity.type
_entity.pdbx_description
1 polymer ?
#
loop_
_entity_poly.entity_id
_entity_poly.type
_entity_poly.pdbx_seq_one_letter_code
_entity_poly.pdbx_strand_id
1 'polypeptide(L)'
;MVYHVIKIEDGTYYRGFDEATGFYDEELFTEDELKTLLFDQVVDENVVIDEHEAARAVRCIPDPEAREKVSNYITYLEGMVEK
;
A
#
# COMPACT_ATOMS: atom_id res chain seq x y z
N MET A 1 -8.31 -3.86 -13.31
CA MET A 1 -7.29 -3.99 -14.37
C MET A 1 -6.50 -5.26 -14.08
N VAL A 2 -6.31 -6.13 -15.08
CA VAL A 2 -5.55 -7.37 -14.95
C VAL A 2 -4.36 -7.35 -15.91
N TYR A 3 -3.31 -8.11 -15.60
CA TYR A 3 -2.11 -8.16 -16.46
C TYR A 3 -1.97 -9.52 -17.09
N HIS A 4 -1.82 -9.56 -18.41
CA HIS A 4 -1.58 -10.79 -19.17
C HIS A 4 -0.10 -10.91 -19.53
N VAL A 5 0.39 -12.15 -19.56
CA VAL A 5 1.76 -12.43 -19.98
C VAL A 5 1.86 -12.53 -21.50
N ILE A 6 2.87 -11.90 -22.08
CA ILE A 6 3.20 -11.93 -23.50
C ILE A 6 4.59 -12.54 -23.63
N LYS A 7 4.68 -13.67 -24.33
CA LYS A 7 5.95 -14.35 -24.60
C LYS A 7 6.34 -14.10 -26.05
N ILE A 8 7.46 -13.42 -26.25
CA ILE A 8 8.05 -13.12 -27.56
C ILE A 8 9.47 -13.74 -27.56
N GLU A 9 10.07 -13.95 -28.74
CA GLU A 9 11.42 -14.56 -28.82
C GLU A 9 12.47 -13.83 -27.98
N ASP A 10 12.33 -12.52 -27.80
CA ASP A 10 13.25 -11.66 -27.06
C ASP A 10 12.96 -11.60 -25.54
N GLY A 11 11.88 -12.23 -25.05
CA GLY A 11 11.60 -12.25 -23.61
C GLY A 11 10.14 -12.41 -23.19
N THR A 12 9.93 -12.21 -21.89
CA THR A 12 8.60 -12.22 -21.26
C THR A 12 8.22 -10.80 -20.85
N TYR A 13 7.07 -10.35 -21.32
CA TYR A 13 6.50 -9.05 -21.02
C TYR A 13 5.09 -9.21 -20.45
N TYR A 14 4.56 -8.13 -19.88
CA TYR A 14 3.24 -8.06 -19.31
C TYR A 14 2.50 -6.87 -19.89
N ARG A 15 1.20 -7.02 -20.10
CA ARG A 15 0.35 -5.98 -20.69
C ARG A 15 -0.92 -5.84 -19.89
N GLY A 16 -1.29 -4.59 -19.61
CA GLY A 16 -2.55 -4.25 -18.96
C GLY A 16 -3.74 -4.61 -19.85
N PHE A 17 -4.74 -5.24 -19.26
CA PHE A 17 -6.04 -5.53 -19.86
C PHE A 17 -7.13 -4.94 -18.98
N ASP A 18 -7.93 -4.09 -19.60
CA ASP A 18 -9.12 -3.53 -18.97
C ASP A 18 -10.32 -4.43 -19.26
N GLU A 19 -10.76 -5.17 -18.24
CA GLU A 19 -11.91 -6.06 -18.34
C GLU A 19 -13.23 -5.32 -18.60
N ALA A 20 -13.32 -4.03 -18.25
CA ALA A 20 -14.54 -3.24 -18.46
C ALA A 20 -14.71 -2.81 -19.92
N THR A 21 -13.61 -2.46 -20.58
CA THR A 21 -13.62 -1.99 -21.97
C THR A 21 -13.24 -3.09 -22.97
N GLY A 22 -12.58 -4.15 -22.52
CA GLY A 22 -12.13 -5.27 -23.35
C GLY A 22 -10.87 -4.96 -24.17
N PHE A 23 -10.16 -3.88 -23.84
CA PHE A 23 -8.97 -3.44 -24.57
C PHE A 23 -7.68 -3.68 -23.77
N TYR A 24 -6.59 -3.82 -24.50
CA TYR A 24 -5.24 -3.83 -23.93
C TYR A 24 -4.66 -2.42 -23.93
N ASP A 25 -3.94 -2.07 -22.87
CA ASP A 25 -3.16 -0.84 -22.81
C ASP A 25 -2.05 -0.83 -23.85
N GLU A 26 -1.56 0.34 -24.26
CA GLU A 26 -0.51 0.43 -25.26
C GLU A 26 0.87 -0.02 -24.73
N GLU A 27 1.06 0.08 -23.42
CA GLU A 27 2.35 -0.13 -22.76
C GLU A 27 2.62 -1.62 -22.43
N LEU A 28 3.90 -2.00 -22.57
CA LEU A 28 4.42 -3.31 -22.23
C LEU A 28 5.42 -3.16 -21.09
N PHE A 29 5.28 -4.01 -20.09
CA PHE A 29 6.13 -4.00 -18.90
C PHE A 29 6.97 -5.26 -18.85
N THR A 30 8.22 -5.13 -18.44
CA THR A 30 9.00 -6.26 -17.89
C THR A 30 8.46 -6.64 -16.52
N GLU A 31 8.93 -7.78 -15.97
CA GLU A 31 8.50 -8.23 -14.64
C GLU A 31 8.83 -7.22 -13.55
N ASP A 32 10.02 -6.60 -13.58
CA ASP A 32 10.45 -5.64 -12.57
C ASP A 32 9.69 -4.31 -12.66
N GLU A 33 9.40 -3.85 -13.88
CA GLU A 33 8.56 -2.66 -14.10
C GLU A 33 7.13 -2.88 -13.63
N LEU A 34 6.54 -4.04 -13.93
CA LEU A 34 5.19 -4.37 -13.47
C LEU A 34 5.14 -4.43 -11.94
N LYS A 35 6.11 -5.07 -11.29
CA LYS A 35 6.19 -5.12 -9.83
C LYS A 35 6.23 -3.70 -9.25
N THR A 36 7.11 -2.85 -9.78
CA THR A 36 7.27 -1.47 -9.31
C THR A 36 5.96 -0.71 -9.42
N LEU A 37 5.28 -0.79 -10.56
CA LEU A 37 4.00 -0.14 -10.81
C LEU A 37 2.90 -0.65 -9.86
N LEU A 38 2.82 -1.97 -9.63
CA LEU A 38 1.86 -2.55 -8.69
C LEU A 38 2.15 -2.14 -7.25
N PHE A 39 3.42 -2.06 -6.84
CA PHE A 39 3.78 -1.56 -5.51
C PHE A 39 3.42 -0.09 -5.35
N ASP A 40 3.69 0.75 -6.35
CA ASP A 40 3.37 2.18 -6.30
C ASP A 40 1.85 2.40 -6.16
N GLN A 41 1.04 1.66 -6.94
CA GLN A 41 -0.43 1.70 -6.82
C GLN A 41 -0.97 1.18 -5.48
N VAL A 42 -0.27 0.24 -4.84
CA VAL A 42 -0.66 -0.30 -3.52
C VAL A 42 -0.25 0.66 -2.39
N VAL A 43 0.76 1.51 -2.59
CA VAL A 43 1.31 2.42 -1.57
C VAL A 43 0.61 3.79 -1.57
N ASP A 44 -0.28 4.06 -2.51
CA ASP A 44 -0.97 5.36 -2.63
C ASP A 44 -2.04 5.62 -1.55
N GLU A 45 -2.35 4.64 -0.69
CA GLU A 45 -3.09 4.90 0.55
C GLU A 45 -2.15 5.50 1.60
N ASN A 46 -1.80 6.78 1.41
CA ASN A 46 -1.32 7.62 2.50
C ASN A 46 -2.43 7.73 3.55
N VAL A 47 -2.44 6.84 4.54
CA VAL A 47 -3.29 6.96 5.73
C VAL A 47 -2.77 8.14 6.53
N VAL A 48 -3.35 9.32 6.27
CA VAL A 48 -3.09 10.51 7.08
C VAL A 48 -3.75 10.28 8.44
N ILE A 49 -2.94 10.01 9.45
CA ILE A 49 -3.40 9.87 10.84
C ILE A 49 -3.48 11.26 11.45
N ASP A 50 -4.67 11.66 11.92
CA ASP A 50 -4.83 12.85 12.77
C ASP A 50 -4.33 12.53 14.18
N GLU A 51 -3.17 13.08 14.55
CA GLU A 51 -2.55 12.89 15.86
C GLU A 51 -3.48 13.33 17.01
N HIS A 52 -4.29 14.36 16.81
CA HIS A 52 -5.25 14.82 17.82
C HIS A 52 -6.40 13.82 17.98
N GLU A 53 -6.89 13.23 16.90
CA GLU A 53 -7.93 12.21 16.97
C GLU A 53 -7.41 10.92 17.63
N ALA A 54 -6.20 10.48 17.26
CA ALA A 54 -5.54 9.34 17.88
C ALA A 54 -5.33 9.56 19.40
N ALA A 55 -4.80 10.72 19.80
CA ALA A 55 -4.61 11.06 21.21
C ALA A 55 -5.95 11.12 21.98
N ARG A 56 -7.01 11.62 21.36
CA ARG A 56 -8.36 11.61 21.96
C ARG A 56 -8.89 10.19 22.14
N ALA A 57 -8.75 9.33 21.14
CA ALA A 57 -9.19 7.95 21.19
C ALA A 57 -8.50 7.18 22.33
N VAL A 58 -7.18 7.36 22.51
CA VAL A 58 -6.42 6.77 23.61
C VAL A 58 -6.94 7.26 24.97
N ARG A 59 -7.20 8.57 25.11
CA ARG A 59 -7.73 9.13 26.37
C ARG A 59 -9.13 8.60 26.73
N CYS A 60 -9.91 8.18 25.74
CA CYS A 60 -11.24 7.61 25.94
C CYS A 60 -11.23 6.13 26.37
N ILE A 61 -10.08 5.43 26.34
CA ILE A 61 -9.97 4.04 26.80
C ILE A 61 -10.24 3.98 28.31
N PRO A 62 -11.27 3.27 28.81
CA PRO A 62 -11.63 3.28 30.22
C PRO A 62 -10.60 2.57 31.11
N ASP A 63 -10.03 1.48 30.61
CA ASP A 63 -9.04 0.66 31.31
C ASP A 63 -7.67 1.34 31.31
N PRO A 64 -7.10 1.69 32.48
CA PRO A 64 -5.78 2.33 32.57
C PRO A 64 -4.67 1.47 31.98
N GLU A 65 -4.74 0.14 32.13
CA GLU A 65 -3.69 -0.77 31.66
C GLU A 65 -3.70 -0.90 30.14
N ALA A 66 -4.89 -1.04 29.54
CA ALA A 66 -5.04 -0.95 28.09
C ALA A 66 -4.60 0.41 27.53
N ARG A 67 -4.90 1.51 28.23
CA ARG A 67 -4.48 2.85 27.80
C ARG A 67 -2.96 2.97 27.75
N GLU A 68 -2.27 2.51 28.78
CA GLU A 68 -0.81 2.52 28.84
C GLU A 68 -0.19 1.63 27.75
N LYS A 69 -0.73 0.43 27.54
CA LYS A 69 -0.29 -0.49 26.47
C LYS A 69 -0.39 0.15 25.09
N VAL A 70 -1.52 0.80 24.80
CA VAL A 70 -1.75 1.46 23.50
C VAL A 70 -0.83 2.67 23.34
N SER A 71 -0.65 3.51 24.36
CA SER A 71 0.30 4.63 24.30
C SER A 71 1.73 4.17 24.02
N ASN A 72 2.21 3.14 24.72
CA ASN A 72 3.56 2.62 24.53
C ASN A 72 3.76 2.02 23.13
N TYR A 73 2.72 1.39 22.58
CA TYR A 73 2.76 0.83 21.23
C TYR A 73 2.82 1.92 20.15
N ILE A 74 2.04 3.00 20.30
CA ILE A 74 2.10 4.15 19.38
C ILE A 74 3.50 4.76 19.37
N THR A 75 4.08 5.03 20.55
CA THR A 75 5.45 5.56 20.66
C THR A 75 6.50 4.64 20.03
N TYR A 76 6.32 3.32 20.14
CA TYR A 76 7.19 2.36 19.47
C TYR A 76 7.10 2.47 17.94
N LEU A 77 5.88 2.57 17.39
CA LEU A 77 5.66 2.72 15.95
C LEU A 77 6.25 4.04 15.42
N GLU A 78 6.07 5.15 16.13
CA GLU A 78 6.67 6.45 15.80
C GLU A 78 8.20 6.35 15.67
N GLY A 79 8.84 5.68 16.63
CA GLY A 79 10.30 5.46 16.61
C GLY A 79 10.79 4.49 15.53
N MET A 80 9.91 3.72 14.88
CA MET A 80 10.26 2.87 13.74
C MET A 80 10.22 3.62 12.41
N VAL A 81 9.42 4.68 12.30
CA VAL A 81 9.26 5.47 11.07
C VAL A 81 10.37 6.51 10.88
N GLU A 82 11.01 6.97 11.96
CA GLU A 82 12.16 7.90 11.91
C GLU A 82 13.51 7.25 11.51
N LYS A 83 13.52 6.19 10.68
CA LYS A 83 14.75 5.51 10.21
C LYS A 83 14.89 5.40 8.71
#